data_AF-U1NQB8-F1
#
_entry.id   AF-U1NQB8-F1
#
_cell.length_a   1.000
_cell.length_b   1.000
_cell.length_c   1.000
_cell.angle_alpha   90.00
_cell.angle_beta   90.00
_cell.angle_gamma   90.00
#
_symmetry.space_group_name_H-M   'P 1'
#
loop_
_entity.id
_entity.type
_entity.pdbx_description
1 polymer ?
#
loop_
_entity_poly.entity_id
_entity_poly.type
_entity_poly.pdbx_seq_one_letter_code
_entity_poly.pdbx_strand_id
1 'polypeptide(L)'
;MTWRLPAADSNTTATDDDTAATENEATDIDLEDAAVELMAELDDGEGADREAVVEELAAAHGAESTAVEDAIDDALMGGRCYEPDEGTLKPI
;
A
#
# COMPACT_ATOMS: atom_id res chain seq x y z
N MET A 1 -54.10 -1.22 -15.83
CA MET A 1 -53.24 -0.54 -16.83
C MET A 1 -52.17 0.18 -16.04
N THR A 2 -50.87 -0.12 -16.07
CA THR A 2 -50.00 -0.88 -16.96
C THR A 2 -48.75 -1.19 -16.13
N TRP A 3 -48.33 -2.45 -16.18
CA TRP A 3 -47.01 -2.93 -15.79
C TRP A 3 -45.91 -2.19 -16.59
N ARG A 4 -44.78 -1.87 -15.93
CA ARG A 4 -43.49 -1.63 -16.60
C ARG A 4 -42.35 -2.13 -15.72
N LEU A 5 -41.74 -3.23 -16.15
CA LEU A 5 -40.42 -3.73 -15.72
C LEU A 5 -39.32 -3.09 -16.62
N PRO A 6 -38.04 -3.50 -16.54
CA PRO A 6 -36.96 -2.79 -15.85
C PRO A 6 -35.90 -2.27 -16.85
N ALA A 7 -35.07 -1.31 -16.43
CA ALA A 7 -33.79 -1.08 -17.09
C ALA A 7 -32.70 -1.61 -16.16
N ALA A 8 -32.20 -2.79 -16.51
CA ALA A 8 -30.93 -3.27 -16.03
C ALA A 8 -29.86 -2.32 -16.57
N ASP A 9 -29.37 -1.42 -15.71
CA ASP A 9 -28.08 -0.78 -15.93
C ASP A 9 -27.03 -1.68 -15.29
N SER A 10 -26.76 -2.79 -15.95
CA SER A 10 -25.55 -3.58 -15.72
C SER A 10 -24.40 -2.86 -16.40
N ASN A 11 -23.95 -1.74 -15.84
CA ASN A 11 -22.65 -1.18 -16.19
C ASN A 11 -21.57 -1.96 -15.44
N THR A 12 -21.30 -3.16 -15.96
CA THR A 12 -20.05 -3.88 -15.73
C THR A 12 -18.94 -3.04 -16.35
N THR A 13 -18.33 -2.18 -15.55
CA THR A 13 -16.94 -1.80 -15.78
C THR A 13 -16.11 -2.82 -15.02
N ALA A 14 -15.79 -3.91 -15.71
CA ALA A 14 -14.65 -4.72 -15.35
C ALA A 14 -13.42 -3.82 -15.56
N THR A 15 -13.00 -3.15 -14.49
CA THR A 15 -11.61 -2.75 -14.38
C THR A 15 -10.86 -4.05 -14.20
N ASP A 16 -10.29 -4.49 -15.32
CA ASP A 16 -9.15 -5.38 -15.38
C ASP A 16 -8.03 -4.65 -14.63
N ASP A 17 -8.05 -4.75 -13.31
CA ASP A 17 -6.85 -4.62 -12.51
C ASP A 17 -6.10 -5.91 -12.80
N ASP A 18 -5.35 -5.87 -13.90
CA ASP A 18 -4.23 -6.77 -14.15
C ASP A 18 -3.26 -6.49 -13.00
N THR A 19 -3.60 -7.04 -11.84
CA THR A 19 -2.68 -7.36 -10.76
C THR A 19 -1.71 -8.34 -11.40
N ALA A 20 -0.79 -7.79 -12.18
CA ALA A 20 0.49 -8.38 -12.41
C ALA A 20 1.09 -8.48 -11.03
N ALA A 21 0.76 -9.60 -10.37
CA ALA A 21 1.50 -10.18 -9.27
C ALA A 21 2.90 -10.39 -9.83
N THR A 22 3.63 -9.28 -9.83
CA THR A 22 5.05 -9.25 -9.95
C THR A 22 5.43 -9.91 -8.64
N GLU A 23 5.67 -11.22 -8.69
CA GLU A 23 6.57 -11.89 -7.76
C GLU A 23 7.89 -11.12 -7.90
N ASN A 24 7.93 -9.96 -7.27
CA ASN A 24 9.12 -9.24 -7.03
C ASN A 24 9.81 -10.16 -6.03
N GLU A 25 10.86 -10.82 -6.49
CA GLU A 25 11.79 -11.53 -5.61
C GLU A 25 12.50 -10.48 -4.75
N ALA A 26 11.71 -9.75 -3.95
CA ALA A 26 12.12 -9.16 -2.73
C ALA A 26 12.88 -10.28 -2.02
N THR A 27 14.16 -10.01 -1.80
CA THR A 27 15.01 -10.74 -0.88
C THR A 27 14.18 -11.41 0.21
N ASP A 28 14.49 -12.64 0.63
CA ASP A 28 13.83 -13.47 1.67
C ASP A 28 13.31 -12.76 2.97
N ILE A 29 13.56 -11.46 3.10
CA ILE A 29 13.00 -10.45 4.01
C ILE A 29 11.60 -9.99 3.58
N ASP A 30 10.70 -9.95 4.55
CA ASP A 30 9.39 -9.32 4.44
C ASP A 30 9.52 -7.79 4.44
N LEU A 31 9.33 -7.16 3.26
CA LEU A 31 9.40 -5.71 3.11
C LEU A 31 8.24 -5.00 3.84
N GLU A 32 7.09 -5.65 4.04
CA GLU A 32 5.97 -5.09 4.81
C GLU A 32 6.41 -4.89 6.27
N ASP A 33 6.97 -5.95 6.87
CA ASP A 33 7.42 -5.93 8.26
C ASP A 33 8.57 -4.93 8.45
N ALA A 34 9.56 -4.94 7.53
CA ALA A 34 10.67 -4.00 7.56
C ALA A 34 10.23 -2.54 7.37
N ALA A 35 9.22 -2.28 6.54
CA ALA A 35 8.65 -0.95 6.36
C ALA A 35 7.98 -0.47 7.66
N VAL A 36 7.22 -1.33 8.34
CA VAL A 36 6.57 -1.00 9.62
C VAL A 36 7.60 -0.74 10.72
N GLU A 37 8.67 -1.55 10.80
CA GLU A 37 9.77 -1.33 11.74
C GLU A 37 10.47 0.02 11.48
N LEU A 38 10.77 0.33 10.22
CA LEU A 38 11.41 1.59 9.84
C LEU A 38 10.50 2.80 10.09
N MET A 39 9.20 2.70 9.82
CA MET A 39 8.22 3.75 10.17
C MET A 39 8.23 4.03 11.68
N ALA A 40 8.32 3.00 12.52
CA ALA A 40 8.38 3.17 13.96
C ALA A 40 9.70 3.80 14.43
N GLU A 41 10.80 3.58 13.71
CA GLU A 41 12.08 4.23 13.99
C GLU A 41 12.12 5.70 13.54
N LEU A 42 11.45 6.03 12.44
CA LEU A 42 11.35 7.40 11.91
C LEU A 42 10.23 8.24 12.56
N ASP A 43 9.24 7.62 13.21
CA ASP A 43 8.13 8.33 13.88
C ASP A 43 8.63 9.11 15.12
N ASP A 44 8.75 10.45 15.01
CA ASP A 44 9.06 11.37 16.13
C ASP A 44 7.81 11.72 16.99
N GLY A 45 6.66 11.13 16.68
CA GLY A 45 5.37 11.30 17.35
C GLY A 45 4.25 11.73 16.40
N GLU A 46 4.60 12.34 15.26
CA GLU A 46 3.66 12.80 14.23
C GLU A 46 3.44 11.76 13.11
N GLY A 47 4.25 10.71 13.05
CA GLY A 47 4.33 9.76 11.95
C GLY A 47 5.62 9.93 11.14
N ALA A 48 5.89 8.96 10.28
CA ALA A 48 7.03 8.94 9.37
C ALA A 48 6.61 9.45 7.97
N ASP A 49 7.50 10.18 7.30
CA ASP A 49 7.30 10.58 5.90
C ASP A 49 7.35 9.35 4.98
N ARG A 50 6.29 9.13 4.18
CA ARG A 50 6.21 8.00 3.24
C ARG A 50 7.40 7.98 2.28
N GLU A 51 7.78 9.14 1.74
CA GLU A 51 8.91 9.24 0.79
C GLU A 51 10.24 8.89 1.47
N ALA A 52 10.44 9.31 2.73
CA ALA A 52 11.63 8.98 3.50
C ALA A 52 11.72 7.48 3.82
N VAL A 53 10.60 6.85 4.20
CA VAL A 53 10.51 5.40 4.42
C VAL A 53 10.86 4.64 3.14
N VAL A 54 10.30 5.06 2.00
CA VAL A 54 10.58 4.43 0.70
C VAL A 54 12.06 4.52 0.34
N GLU A 55 12.67 5.71 0.48
CA GLU A 55 14.09 5.93 0.15
C GLU A 55 15.02 5.13 1.06
N GLU A 56 14.82 5.21 2.38
CA GLU A 56 15.64 4.49 3.37
C GLU A 56 15.51 2.97 3.23
N LEU A 57 14.29 2.44 3.06
CA LEU A 57 14.08 1.00 2.93
C LEU A 57 14.63 0.47 1.59
N ALA A 58 14.44 1.21 0.50
CA ALA A 58 15.02 0.88 -0.80
C ALA A 58 16.56 0.88 -0.72
N ALA A 59 17.16 1.86 -0.05
CA ALA A 59 18.61 1.91 0.13
C ALA A 59 19.13 0.81 1.06
N ALA A 60 18.41 0.50 2.15
CA ALA A 60 18.80 -0.50 3.14
C ALA A 60 18.72 -1.94 2.60
N HIS A 61 17.65 -2.24 1.86
CA HIS A 61 17.38 -3.59 1.34
C HIS A 61 17.77 -3.77 -0.12
N GLY A 62 18.19 -2.70 -0.82
CA GLY A 62 18.45 -2.72 -2.25
C GLY A 62 17.19 -3.00 -3.08
N ALA A 63 16.02 -2.66 -2.54
CA ALA A 63 14.72 -2.88 -3.17
C ALA A 63 14.38 -1.74 -4.15
N GLU A 64 13.50 -2.01 -5.11
CA GLU A 64 12.95 -0.94 -5.96
C GLU A 64 11.94 -0.12 -5.15
N SER A 65 11.93 1.21 -5.37
CA SER A 65 11.01 2.10 -4.68
C SER A 65 9.55 1.66 -4.86
N THR A 66 9.18 1.19 -6.05
CA THR A 66 7.82 0.71 -6.33
C THR A 66 7.46 -0.53 -5.52
N ALA A 67 8.44 -1.41 -5.25
CA ALA A 67 8.25 -2.61 -4.43
C ALA A 67 8.01 -2.24 -2.97
N VAL A 68 8.74 -1.23 -2.49
CA VAL A 68 8.56 -0.69 -1.14
C VAL A 68 7.22 0.01 -1.03
N GLU A 69 6.84 0.82 -2.02
CA GLU A 69 5.53 1.47 -2.07
C GLU A 69 4.39 0.45 -2.01
N ASP A 70 4.48 -0.63 -2.79
CA ASP A 70 3.51 -1.73 -2.78
C ASP A 70 3.43 -2.41 -1.40
N ALA A 71 4.58 -2.69 -0.77
CA ALA A 71 4.63 -3.25 0.59
C ALA A 71 4.05 -2.31 1.66
N ILE A 72 4.21 -0.99 1.50
CA ILE A 72 3.59 0.02 2.36
C ILE A 72 2.07 0.03 2.16
N ASP A 73 1.61 -0.03 0.91
CA ASP A 73 0.19 -0.10 0.57
C ASP A 73 -0.44 -1.39 1.11
N ASP A 74 0.27 -2.51 1.07
CA ASP A 74 -0.11 -3.77 1.72
C ASP A 74 -0.19 -3.64 3.24
N ALA A 75 0.78 -2.97 3.89
CA ALA A 75 0.76 -2.71 5.33
C ALA A 75 -0.46 -1.85 5.74
N LEU A 76 -0.84 -0.87 4.91
CA LEU A 76 -2.02 -0.04 5.10
C LEU A 76 -3.30 -0.86 4.95
N MET A 77 -3.40 -1.71 3.92
CA MET A 77 -4.54 -2.60 3.73
C MET A 77 -4.64 -3.67 4.84
N GLY A 78 -3.49 -4.16 5.33
CA GLY A 78 -3.36 -5.11 6.42
C GLY A 78 -3.69 -4.52 7.81
N GLY A 79 -3.81 -3.19 7.91
CA GLY A 79 -4.09 -2.49 9.16
C GLY A 79 -2.90 -2.50 10.13
N ARG A 80 -1.68 -2.57 9.61
CA ARG A 80 -0.42 -2.45 10.38
C ARG A 80 0.00 -0.98 10.54
N CYS A 81 -0.44 -0.12 9.62
CA CYS A 81 -0.24 1.32 9.69
C CYS A 81 -1.51 2.08 9.26
N TYR A 82 -1.54 3.37 9.55
CA TYR A 82 -2.57 4.30 9.09
C TYR A 82 -1.97 5.63 8.66
N GLU A 83 -2.63 6.31 7.72
CA GLU A 83 -2.22 7.62 7.22
C GLU A 83 -3.13 8.71 7.84
N PRO A 84 -2.72 9.40 8.93
CA PRO A 84 -3.48 10.53 9.48
C PRO A 84 -3.57 11.71 8.50
N ASP A 85 -2.48 11.97 7.78
CA ASP A 85 -2.27 13.10 6.88
C ASP A 85 -1.56 12.59 5.62
N GLU A 86 -1.85 13.19 4.46
CA GLU A 86 -1.32 12.76 3.16
C GLU A 86 0.22 12.66 3.19
N GLY A 87 0.75 11.46 2.97
CA GLY A 87 2.19 11.19 2.99
C GLY A 87 2.80 10.97 4.38
N THR A 88 2.00 11.00 5.46
CA THR A 88 2.46 10.73 6.83
C THR A 88 1.95 9.38 7.31
N LEU A 89 2.84 8.43 7.59
CA LEU A 89 2.52 7.07 7.98
C LEU A 89 2.72 6.87 9.49
N LYS A 90 1.69 6.34 10.17
CA LYS A 90 1.78 5.96 11.59
C LYS A 90 1.58 4.46 11.78
N PRO A 91 2.54 3.76 12.43
CA PRO A 91 2.35 2.36 12.82
C PRO A 91 1.29 2.22 13.93
N ILE A 92 0.61 1.07 13.98
CA ILE A 92 -0.46 0.74 14.94
C ILE A 92 0.03 -0.19 16.06
#